data_AF-A0A830ENI6-F1
#
_entry.id   AF-A0A830ENI6-F1
#
_cell.length_a   1.000
_cell.length_b   1.000
_cell.length_c   1.000
_cell.angle_alpha   90.00
_cell.angle_beta   90.00
_cell.angle_gamma   90.00
#
_symmetry.space_group_name_H-M   'P 1'
#
loop_
_entity.id
_entity.type
_entity.pdbx_description
1 polymer ?
#
loop_
_entity_poly.entity_id
_entity_poly.type
_entity_poly.pdbx_seq_one_letter_code
_entity_poly.pdbx_strand_id
1 'polypeptide(L)'
;MIFYIPSTVGKVMSNEWREGYELISTAKIRTVLEGKKPDGVLTEKIRYRTIDRDTGKEYISESRVQALAVGILIENYGIDPEEHNSDCIPIEIVTDSNPAIVAYLLGALGYSRRDVCQILDISNQTVAKYIARMRR
;
A
#
# COMPACT_ATOMS: atom_id res chain seq x y z
N MET A 1 1.79 -9.07 -36.89
CA MET A 1 2.76 -9.22 -35.78
C MET A 1 2.01 -9.90 -34.64
N ILE A 2 2.19 -11.22 -34.50
CA ILE A 2 1.50 -12.04 -33.50
C ILE A 2 2.54 -12.37 -32.43
N PHE A 3 2.32 -11.95 -31.19
CA PHE A 3 3.20 -12.32 -30.08
C PHE A 3 2.74 -13.63 -29.46
N TYR A 4 3.66 -14.60 -29.52
CA TYR A 4 3.54 -15.95 -28.99
C TYR A 4 3.70 -15.92 -27.46
N ILE A 5 2.72 -16.46 -26.73
CA ILE A 5 2.85 -16.72 -25.28
C ILE A 5 3.05 -18.23 -25.14
N PRO A 6 4.23 -18.71 -24.70
CA PRO A 6 4.45 -20.14 -24.54
C PRO A 6 3.69 -20.65 -23.31
N SER A 7 2.77 -21.57 -23.55
CA SER A 7 2.24 -22.51 -22.57
C SER A 7 3.21 -23.67 -22.42
N THR A 8 3.75 -23.89 -21.23
CA THR A 8 4.40 -25.16 -20.87
C THR A 8 3.92 -25.63 -19.51
N VAL A 9 3.28 -26.80 -19.55
CA VAL A 9 2.82 -27.58 -18.41
C VAL A 9 4.05 -28.22 -17.73
N GLY A 10 4.22 -27.95 -16.44
CA GLY A 10 5.14 -28.68 -15.56
C GLY A 10 4.43 -28.98 -14.25
N LYS A 11 4.16 -30.25 -13.97
CA LYS A 11 3.53 -30.72 -12.73
C LYS A 11 4.61 -31.10 -11.74
N VAL A 12 4.92 -30.26 -10.76
CA VAL A 12 5.54 -30.65 -9.47
C VAL A 12 5.04 -29.68 -8.39
N MET A 13 4.56 -30.24 -7.29
CA MET A 13 4.11 -29.52 -6.09
C MET A 13 5.20 -28.56 -5.59
N SER A 14 4.99 -27.26 -5.78
CA SER A 14 5.78 -26.23 -5.15
C SER A 14 4.84 -25.06 -4.79
N ASN A 15 5.10 -24.42 -3.65
CA ASN A 15 4.46 -23.16 -3.30
C ASN A 15 4.89 -22.14 -4.36
N GLU A 16 4.13 -22.03 -5.45
CA GLU A 16 4.43 -21.11 -6.53
C GLU A 16 4.10 -19.69 -6.08
N TRP A 17 5.12 -19.00 -5.56
CA TRP A 17 5.11 -17.57 -5.32
C TRP A 17 5.01 -16.84 -6.67
N ARG A 18 4.02 -15.96 -6.83
CA ARG A 18 3.96 -15.05 -7.98
C ARG A 18 4.15 -13.63 -7.50
N GLU A 19 5.36 -13.11 -7.66
CA GLU A 19 5.65 -11.69 -7.43
C GLU A 19 5.22 -10.88 -8.67
N GLY A 20 4.36 -9.89 -8.46
CA GLY A 20 4.09 -8.83 -9.45
C GLY A 20 4.88 -7.58 -9.07
N TYR A 21 5.23 -6.74 -10.05
CA TYR A 21 5.90 -5.46 -9.75
C TYR A 21 5.12 -4.33 -10.42
N GLU A 22 4.72 -3.31 -9.65
CA GLU A 22 4.26 -2.03 -10.18
C GLU A 22 5.34 -0.99 -9.82
N LEU A 23 6.23 -0.65 -10.76
CA LEU A 23 7.20 0.42 -10.56
C LEU A 23 6.47 1.77 -10.63
N ILE A 24 6.28 2.40 -9.47
CA ILE A 24 5.75 3.77 -9.38
C ILE A 24 6.95 4.70 -9.14
N SER A 25 7.04 5.78 -9.92
CA SER A 25 8.28 6.54 -10.16
C SER A 25 8.82 7.36 -9.00
N THR A 26 8.31 7.26 -7.76
CA THR A 26 8.86 8.02 -6.62
C THR A 26 9.16 7.16 -5.39
N ALA A 27 8.34 6.16 -5.06
CA ALA A 27 8.67 5.06 -4.14
C ALA A 27 8.45 3.72 -4.85
N LYS A 28 9.38 2.77 -4.77
CA LYS A 28 9.14 1.42 -5.31
C LYS A 28 8.15 0.68 -4.39
N ILE A 29 6.86 0.94 -4.55
CA ILE A 29 5.82 0.08 -3.99
C ILE A 29 5.93 -1.26 -4.72
N ARG A 30 6.30 -2.32 -4.01
CA ARG A 30 6.38 -3.67 -4.56
C ARG A 30 5.08 -4.40 -4.20
N THR A 31 4.24 -4.72 -5.16
CA THR A 31 2.99 -5.46 -4.91
C THR A 31 3.26 -6.97 -4.83
N VAL A 32 3.20 -7.58 -3.65
CA VAL A 32 3.44 -9.03 -3.49
C VAL A 32 2.11 -9.77 -3.38
N LEU A 33 1.75 -10.55 -4.41
CA LEU A 33 0.58 -11.43 -4.37
C LEU A 33 0.95 -12.72 -3.63
N GLU A 34 0.34 -13.00 -2.48
CA GLU A 34 0.56 -14.22 -1.72
C GLU A 34 -0.60 -15.21 -1.96
N GLY A 35 -0.37 -16.27 -2.73
CA GLY A 35 -1.31 -17.39 -2.83
C GLY A 35 -0.89 -18.52 -1.90
N LYS A 36 -1.69 -18.84 -0.88
CA LYS A 36 -1.43 -20.02 -0.02
C LYS A 36 -2.40 -21.15 -0.39
N LYS A 37 -1.86 -22.36 -0.59
CA LYS A 37 -2.65 -23.59 -0.82
C LYS A 37 -2.53 -24.51 0.40
N PRO A 38 -3.57 -24.64 1.23
CA PRO A 38 -3.64 -25.74 2.20
C PRO A 38 -4.27 -26.99 1.56
N ASP A 39 -5.36 -26.85 0.80
CA ASP A 39 -6.24 -27.99 0.45
C ASP A 39 -6.88 -27.90 -0.96
N GLY A 40 -6.15 -27.40 -1.96
CA GLY A 40 -6.68 -27.32 -3.34
C GLY A 40 -7.67 -26.17 -3.59
N VAL A 41 -7.98 -25.35 -2.59
CA VAL A 41 -8.65 -24.06 -2.73
C VAL A 41 -7.59 -22.97 -2.87
N LEU A 42 -7.52 -22.32 -4.04
CA LEU A 42 -6.70 -21.12 -4.24
C LEU A 42 -7.26 -19.99 -3.39
N THR A 43 -6.61 -19.70 -2.26
CA THR A 43 -6.86 -18.47 -1.52
C THR A 43 -5.77 -17.49 -1.91
N GLU A 44 -6.03 -16.68 -2.94
CA GLU A 44 -5.15 -15.58 -3.32
C GLU A 44 -5.32 -14.45 -2.30
N LYS A 45 -4.32 -14.24 -1.46
CA LYS A 45 -4.27 -13.12 -0.53
C LYS A 45 -3.34 -12.05 -1.10
N ILE A 46 -3.93 -11.01 -1.66
CA ILE A 46 -3.19 -9.90 -2.22
C ILE A 46 -2.57 -9.07 -1.09
N ARG A 47 -1.25 -8.85 -1.12
CA ARG A 47 -0.56 -7.93 -0.23
C ARG A 47 0.23 -6.89 -1.03
N TYR A 48 0.46 -5.75 -0.41
CA TYR A 48 1.13 -4.60 -0.98
C TYR A 48 2.28 -4.23 -0.06
N ARG A 49 3.49 -4.14 -0.60
CA ARG A 49 4.69 -3.80 0.15
C ARG A 49 5.19 -2.41 -0.24
N THR A 50 5.54 -1.61 0.76
CA THR A 50 6.25 -0.34 0.61
C THR A 50 7.64 -0.49 1.23
N ILE A 51 8.67 0.03 0.57
CA ILE A 51 10.06 -0.07 1.05
C ILE A 51 10.60 1.35 1.18
N ASP A 52 11.04 1.69 2.39
CA ASP A 52 11.81 2.91 2.62
C ASP A 52 13.19 2.77 1.97
N ARG A 53 13.56 3.76 1.16
CA ARG A 53 14.82 3.74 0.41
C ARG A 53 16.03 4.00 1.29
N ASP A 54 15.86 4.79 2.35
CA ASP A 54 16.97 5.26 3.16
C ASP A 54 17.35 4.21 4.21
N THR A 55 16.35 3.56 4.81
CA THR A 55 16.57 2.52 5.84
C THR A 55 16.47 1.09 5.29
N GLY A 56 15.84 0.89 4.12
CA GLY A 56 15.52 -0.43 3.60
C GLY A 56 14.35 -1.13 4.31
N LYS A 57 13.68 -0.46 5.24
CA LYS A 57 12.57 -1.01 6.03
C LYS A 57 11.36 -1.31 5.15
N GLU A 58 10.74 -2.46 5.38
CA GLU A 58 9.60 -2.95 4.59
C GLU A 58 8.28 -2.86 5.38
N TYR A 59 7.23 -2.37 4.72
CA TYR A 59 5.89 -2.25 5.27
C TYR A 59 4.92 -3.04 4.41
N ILE A 60 4.14 -3.95 5.00
CA ILE A 60 3.22 -4.83 4.28
C ILE A 60 1.78 -4.54 4.70
N SER A 61 0.91 -4.28 3.73
CA SER A 61 -0.52 -4.07 3.93
C SER A 61 -1.36 -4.91 2.96
N GLU A 62 -2.58 -5.27 3.36
CA GLU A 62 -3.57 -5.91 2.47
C GLU A 62 -4.31 -4.89 1.59
N SER A 63 -4.11 -3.59 1.85
CA SER A 63 -4.75 -2.49 1.14
C SER A 63 -3.72 -1.70 0.32
N ARG A 64 -3.93 -1.64 -1.00
CA ARG A 64 -3.08 -0.82 -1.89
C ARG A 64 -3.05 0.63 -1.46
N VAL A 65 -4.19 1.16 -1.05
CA VAL A 65 -4.35 2.57 -0.66
C VAL A 65 -3.56 2.87 0.61
N GLN A 66 -3.50 1.90 1.53
CA GLN A 66 -2.73 2.03 2.76
C GLN A 66 -1.22 1.94 2.50
N ALA A 67 -0.77 0.98 1.69
CA ALA A 67 0.63 0.90 1.28
C ALA A 67 1.10 2.19 0.57
N LEU A 68 0.25 2.78 -0.28
CA LEU A 68 0.48 4.08 -0.90
C LEU A 68 0.59 5.21 0.13
N ALA A 69 -0.32 5.23 1.11
CA ALA A 69 -0.31 6.23 2.18
C ALA A 69 0.97 6.16 3.02
N VAL A 70 1.43 4.95 3.36
CA VAL A 70 2.72 4.72 4.03
C VAL A 70 3.88 5.31 3.22
N GLY A 71 3.90 5.09 1.90
CA GLY A 71 4.94 5.64 1.03
C GLY A 71 4.96 7.18 1.05
N ILE A 72 3.77 7.80 1.00
CA ILE A 72 3.64 9.27 1.08
C ILE A 72 4.19 9.80 2.42
N LEU A 73 3.92 9.13 3.53
CA LEU A 73 4.36 9.55 4.86
C LEU A 73 5.88 9.52 4.99
N ILE A 74 6.51 8.45 4.52
CA ILE A 74 7.96 8.30 4.54
C ILE A 74 8.61 9.35 3.63
N GLU A 75 8.13 9.50 2.39
CA GLU A 75 8.81 10.35 1.39
C GLU A 75 8.59 11.84 1.61
N ASN A 76 7.36 12.25 1.92
CA ASN A 76 7.03 13.67 1.96
C ASN A 76 7.19 14.27 3.35
N TYR A 77 7.12 13.45 4.40
CA TYR A 77 7.12 13.92 5.78
C TYR A 77 8.19 13.25 6.66
N GLY A 78 8.92 12.25 6.16
CA GLY A 78 9.93 11.54 6.96
C GLY A 78 9.34 10.80 8.16
N ILE A 79 8.06 10.45 8.11
CA ILE A 79 7.36 9.77 9.20
C ILE A 79 7.45 8.26 8.99
N ASP A 80 8.05 7.56 9.96
CA ASP A 80 8.01 6.10 10.06
C ASP A 80 6.69 5.67 10.77
N PRO A 81 5.78 4.97 10.07
CA PRO A 81 4.51 4.52 10.66
C PRO A 81 4.62 3.64 11.91
N GLU A 82 5.69 2.84 12.05
CA GLU A 82 5.83 1.92 13.19
C GLU A 82 6.44 2.61 14.42
N GLU A 83 7.21 3.68 14.21
CA GLU A 83 7.77 4.47 15.31
C GLU A 83 6.79 5.55 15.78
N HIS A 84 5.82 5.91 14.95
CA HIS A 84 4.85 6.94 15.22
C HIS A 84 3.66 6.45 16.05
N ASN A 85 3.83 6.40 17.39
CA ASN A 85 2.78 5.98 18.34
C ASN A 85 2.01 7.15 18.98
N SER A 86 1.87 8.29 18.28
CA SER A 86 1.13 9.44 18.83
C SER A 86 -0.36 9.39 18.48
N ASP A 87 -1.21 9.65 19.47
CA ASP A 87 -2.64 9.87 19.28
C ASP A 87 -2.96 11.20 18.58
N CYS A 88 -1.95 12.07 18.39
CA CYS A 88 -2.09 13.37 17.77
C CYS A 88 -1.53 13.38 16.35
N ILE A 89 -2.23 14.08 15.45
CA ILE A 89 -1.74 14.30 14.09
C ILE A 89 -0.65 15.39 14.12
N PRO A 90 0.56 15.15 13.56
CA PRO A 90 1.63 16.13 13.50
C PRO A 90 1.18 17.45 12.86
N ILE A 91 1.69 18.56 13.37
CA ILE A 91 1.26 19.89 12.90
C ILE A 91 1.55 20.09 11.41
N GLU A 92 2.69 19.60 10.91
CA GLU A 92 3.03 19.65 9.48
C GLU A 92 1.97 19.00 8.59
N ILE A 93 1.40 17.87 9.01
CA ILE A 93 0.34 17.15 8.30
C ILE A 93 -0.96 17.97 8.31
N VAL A 94 -1.33 18.51 9.47
CA VAL A 94 -2.57 19.30 9.61
C VAL A 94 -2.50 20.59 8.78
N THR A 95 -1.34 21.24 8.75
CA THR A 95 -1.16 22.51 8.04
C THR A 95 -1.01 22.37 6.53
N ASP A 96 -0.62 21.19 6.04
CA ASP A 96 -0.44 20.97 4.60
C ASP A 96 -1.79 20.88 3.88
N SER A 97 -2.54 19.79 4.05
CA SER A 97 -3.83 19.64 3.38
C SER A 97 -4.65 18.43 3.85
N ASN A 98 -5.94 18.41 3.52
CA ASN A 98 -6.81 17.24 3.78
C ASN A 98 -6.27 15.91 3.19
N PRO A 99 -5.66 15.87 1.98
CA PRO A 99 -4.94 14.70 1.51
C PRO A 99 -3.85 14.19 2.46
N ALA A 100 -3.04 15.09 3.05
CA ALA A 100 -1.99 14.71 3.99
C ALA A 100 -2.57 14.05 5.24
N ILE A 101 -3.66 14.61 5.79
CA ILE A 101 -4.40 14.04 6.90
C ILE A 101 -4.90 12.63 6.55
N VAL A 102 -5.46 12.44 5.34
CA VAL A 102 -5.90 11.11 4.88
C VAL A 102 -4.73 10.13 4.77
N ALA A 103 -3.59 10.55 4.26
CA ALA A 103 -2.40 9.71 4.20
C ALA A 103 -1.93 9.31 5.60
N TYR A 104 -1.94 10.24 6.55
CA TYR A 104 -1.59 9.99 7.93
C TYR A 104 -2.52 8.98 8.62
N LEU A 105 -3.84 9.20 8.54
CA LEU A 105 -4.82 8.31 9.15
C LEU A 105 -4.75 6.88 8.60
N LEU A 106 -4.52 6.72 7.29
CA LEU A 106 -4.40 5.41 6.65
C LEU A 106 -3.04 4.75 6.95
N GLY A 107 -1.95 5.51 6.82
CA GLY A 107 -0.59 5.00 6.82
C GLY A 107 -0.01 4.82 8.22
N ALA A 108 -0.02 5.88 9.04
CA ALA A 108 0.55 5.86 10.39
C ALA A 108 -0.40 5.21 11.39
N LEU A 109 -1.66 5.67 11.46
CA LEU A 109 -2.62 5.15 12.44
C LEU A 109 -3.29 3.84 12.01
N GLY A 110 -3.07 3.40 10.77
CA GLY A 110 -3.57 2.12 10.28
C GLY A 110 -5.09 2.05 10.10
N TYR A 111 -5.82 3.17 10.13
CA TYR A 111 -7.27 3.16 10.02
C TYR A 111 -7.75 2.58 8.69
N SER A 112 -8.91 1.93 8.72
CA SER A 112 -9.51 1.45 7.48
C SER A 112 -10.04 2.64 6.67
N ARG A 113 -10.17 2.46 5.34
CA ARG A 113 -10.81 3.46 4.48
C ARG A 113 -12.20 3.86 4.98
N ARG A 114 -12.95 2.92 5.57
CA ARG A 114 -14.28 3.19 6.11
C ARG A 114 -14.20 4.14 7.31
N ASP A 115 -13.27 3.90 8.22
CA ASP A 115 -13.09 4.72 9.42
C ASP A 115 -12.66 6.14 9.03
N VAL A 116 -11.73 6.26 8.08
CA VAL A 116 -11.30 7.57 7.56
C VAL A 116 -12.46 8.35 6.91
N CYS A 117 -13.32 7.67 6.15
CA CYS A 117 -14.51 8.30 5.57
C CYS A 117 -15.45 8.84 6.66
N GLN A 118 -15.61 8.10 7.77
CA GLN A 118 -16.47 8.50 8.88
C GLN A 118 -15.87 9.66 9.69
N ILE A 119 -14.57 9.59 10.00
CA ILE A 119 -13.85 10.61 10.78
C ILE A 119 -13.87 11.96 10.06
N LEU A 120 -13.66 11.95 8.75
CA LEU A 120 -13.52 13.17 7.95
C LEU A 120 -14.82 13.59 7.23
N ASP A 121 -15.90 12.82 7.39
CA ASP A 121 -17.18 13.00 6.67
C ASP A 121 -16.99 13.14 5.14
N ILE A 122 -16.23 12.22 4.54
CA ILE A 122 -15.93 12.20 3.11
C ILE A 122 -16.28 10.88 2.44
N SER A 123 -16.52 10.94 1.13
CA SER A 123 -16.77 9.74 0.34
C SER A 123 -15.51 8.89 0.15
N ASN A 124 -15.73 7.61 -0.08
CA ASN A 124 -14.65 6.67 -0.37
C ASN A 124 -13.90 6.99 -1.69
N GLN A 125 -14.60 7.59 -2.67
CA GLN A 125 -13.99 8.07 -3.90
C GLN A 125 -13.06 9.26 -3.63
N THR A 126 -13.40 10.12 -2.68
CA THR A 126 -12.59 11.25 -2.24
C THR A 126 -11.27 10.77 -1.64
N VAL A 127 -11.30 9.77 -0.76
CA VAL A 127 -10.10 9.16 -0.16
C VAL A 127 -9.15 8.64 -1.26
N ALA A 128 -9.69 7.87 -2.21
CA ALA A 128 -8.89 7.35 -3.33
C ALA A 128 -8.29 8.48 -4.19
N LYS A 129 -9.07 9.54 -4.46
CA LYS A 129 -8.62 10.72 -5.22
C LYS A 129 -7.51 11.47 -4.49
N TYR A 130 -7.59 11.61 -3.17
CA TYR A 130 -6.58 12.30 -2.37
C TYR A 130 -5.24 11.58 -2.40
N ILE A 131 -5.23 10.27 -2.14
CA ILE A 131 -4.01 9.45 -2.23
C ILE A 131 -3.45 9.45 -3.65
N ALA A 132 -4.30 9.35 -4.68
CA ALA A 132 -3.84 9.42 -6.07
C ALA A 132 -3.25 10.79 -6.46
N ARG A 133 -3.73 11.89 -5.85
CA ARG A 133 -3.25 13.25 -6.11
C ARG A 133 -1.86 13.49 -5.51
N MET A 134 -1.62 13.03 -4.29
CA MET A 134 -0.33 13.20 -3.60
C MET A 134 0.82 12.43 -4.25
N ARG A 135 0.50 11.51 -5.17
CA ARG A 135 1.47 10.74 -5.96
C ARG A 135 2.05 11.51 -7.16
N ARG A 136 1.50 12.67 -7.52
CA ARG A 136 1.92 13.45 -8.69
C ARG A 136 3.01 14.43 -8.32
#